data_AF-A0A958U425-F1
#
_entry.id   AF-A0A958U425-F1
#
_cell.length_a   1.000
_cell.length_b   1.000
_cell.length_c   1.000
_cell.angle_alpha   90.00
_cell.angle_beta   90.00
_cell.angle_gamma   90.00
#
_symmetry.space_group_name_H-M   'P 1'
#
loop_
_entity.id
_entity.type
_entity.pdbx_description
1 polymer ?
#
loop_
_entity_poly.entity_id
_entity_poly.type
_entity_poly.pdbx_seq_one_letter_code
_entity_poly.pdbx_strand_id
1 'polypeptide(L)'
;MELIQNNPYRIAGILSNATTKELEKQKGKIKAFAKVGKEIKSDFDFQILGNINRTEEAVNQSFSSVEQNQDKVNYSLFWFLNASPFDNTAFEYLKNGDEEKAIEIWEKVTTDKEVNSKNFSAFNNLGTYKLLSKNKSAIKSGIEAKIKLIESDYFENFVHSVADETYTIDKQKQSEKLIDELLTQFKNQYSSSETMQLFSGCNGTTQQYLSKKFTEEPLHKIENQIESCKKKRKASKGNAYEFGLRLFTNTKEDLSLLKSLLGSSDLKYKSVADQLANEIMQCGIDYFNECQENDSNENYLESAQKLTKLADSIAVGKLTKDRAKDSLETLADMKDREVNQAIAILNSIKLAYDNAISEIDAQVARMRMTMSYNQSINYSKVDKMKASCLDWDKVVEVVSNGISMNNVEAIQRCSNQSKVSEYKSLVDFLLGKLGPIQINQVKHLCYWKDVRAAQASATAKKVGSTISSAADKGGCYIATMAYGDYDHPQVLELRKFRDNFLSKTILGRRFINFYYKYSPTLVERLKNKQAINLIIRKGLDQFIKTIRK
;
A
#
# COMPACT_ATOMS: atom_id res chain seq x y z
N MET A 1 -21.54 38.34 -4.32
CA MET A 1 -21.37 38.36 -5.79
C MET A 1 -20.98 39.78 -6.20
N GLU A 2 -19.68 40.08 -6.27
CA GLU A 2 -19.16 41.43 -6.54
C GLU A 2 -19.56 41.93 -7.94
N LEU A 3 -19.67 41.04 -8.94
CA LEU A 3 -20.06 41.40 -10.31
C LEU A 3 -21.46 42.00 -10.44
N ILE A 4 -22.34 41.72 -9.49
CA ILE A 4 -23.70 42.29 -9.42
C ILE A 4 -23.70 43.51 -8.50
N GLN A 5 -22.97 43.44 -7.38
CA GLN A 5 -22.89 44.51 -6.39
C GLN A 5 -22.16 45.75 -6.93
N ASN A 6 -21.05 45.58 -7.64
CA ASN A 6 -20.29 46.68 -8.23
C ASN A 6 -20.53 46.78 -9.73
N ASN A 7 -21.67 46.28 -10.21
CA ASN A 7 -21.99 46.32 -11.62
C ASN A 7 -22.10 47.79 -12.09
N PRO A 8 -21.48 48.17 -13.24
CA PRO A 8 -21.55 49.53 -13.74
C PRO A 8 -22.97 50.06 -13.93
N TYR A 9 -23.91 49.21 -14.37
CA TYR A 9 -25.32 49.60 -14.54
C TYR A 9 -26.00 49.86 -13.19
N ARG A 10 -25.65 49.11 -12.14
CA ARG A 10 -26.12 49.37 -10.77
C ARG A 10 -25.61 50.70 -10.24
N ILE A 11 -24.31 50.96 -10.39
CA ILE A 11 -23.67 52.19 -9.93
C ILE A 11 -24.25 53.39 -10.69
N ALA A 12 -24.43 53.29 -12.00
CA ALA A 12 -25.13 54.30 -12.80
C ALA A 12 -26.62 54.43 -12.44
N GLY A 13 -27.22 53.40 -11.84
CA GLY A 13 -28.61 53.39 -11.39
C GLY A 13 -29.59 53.26 -12.54
N ILE A 14 -29.30 52.38 -13.49
CA ILE A 14 -30.05 52.15 -14.73
C ILE A 14 -30.19 50.66 -15.01
N LEU A 15 -31.07 50.29 -15.94
CA LEU A 15 -31.13 48.94 -16.51
C LEU A 15 -30.09 48.79 -17.62
N SER A 16 -29.72 47.54 -17.95
CA SER A 16 -28.66 47.31 -18.94
C SER A 16 -29.07 47.61 -20.38
N ASN A 17 -30.37 47.59 -20.69
CA ASN A 17 -30.93 48.00 -21.98
C ASN A 17 -31.45 49.45 -21.98
N ALA A 18 -30.98 50.29 -21.06
CA ALA A 18 -31.34 51.71 -21.04
C ALA A 18 -30.91 52.41 -22.33
N THR A 19 -31.79 53.20 -22.90
CA THR A 19 -31.53 53.96 -24.12
C THR A 19 -30.47 55.04 -23.90
N THR A 20 -29.79 55.48 -24.95
CA THR A 20 -28.81 56.58 -24.90
C THR A 20 -29.40 57.86 -24.28
N LYS A 21 -30.70 58.10 -24.50
CA LYS A 21 -31.42 59.22 -23.90
C LYS A 21 -31.58 59.08 -22.38
N GLU A 22 -31.87 57.87 -21.89
CA GLU A 22 -31.97 57.59 -20.46
C GLU A 22 -30.60 57.65 -19.78
N LEU A 23 -29.56 57.15 -20.45
CA LEU A 23 -28.16 57.25 -20.02
C LEU A 23 -27.76 58.71 -19.81
N GLU A 24 -27.95 59.57 -20.82
CA GLU A 24 -27.58 60.99 -20.72
C GLU A 24 -28.43 61.75 -19.69
N LYS A 25 -29.74 61.43 -19.59
CA LYS A 25 -30.61 61.99 -18.53
C LYS A 25 -30.09 61.63 -17.14
N GLN A 26 -29.72 60.37 -16.93
CA GLN A 26 -29.23 59.89 -15.64
C GLN A 26 -27.87 60.51 -15.31
N LYS A 27 -26.95 60.59 -16.28
CA LYS A 27 -25.67 61.28 -16.14
C LYS A 27 -25.85 62.75 -15.75
N GLY A 28 -26.81 63.44 -16.37
CA GLY A 28 -27.18 64.81 -16.01
C GLY A 28 -27.72 64.93 -14.59
N LYS A 29 -28.63 64.02 -14.19
CA LYS A 29 -29.18 63.97 -12.82
C LYS A 29 -28.07 63.76 -11.79
N ILE A 30 -27.16 62.83 -12.04
CA ILE A 30 -26.06 62.52 -11.11
C ILE A 30 -25.14 63.74 -10.94
N LYS A 31 -24.71 64.38 -12.05
CA LYS A 31 -23.90 65.60 -12.00
C LYS A 31 -24.58 66.73 -11.22
N ALA A 32 -25.89 66.90 -11.38
CA ALA A 32 -26.64 67.93 -10.67
C ALA A 32 -26.71 67.68 -9.15
N PHE A 33 -26.94 66.43 -8.74
CA PHE A 33 -27.01 66.05 -7.33
C PHE A 33 -25.64 66.07 -6.63
N ALA A 34 -24.57 65.66 -7.33
CA ALA A 34 -23.20 65.73 -6.84
C ALA A 34 -22.79 67.18 -6.51
N LYS A 35 -23.14 68.14 -7.37
CA LYS A 35 -22.87 69.59 -7.14
C LYS A 35 -23.51 70.15 -5.87
N VAL A 36 -24.60 69.56 -5.39
CA VAL A 36 -25.31 70.02 -4.19
C VAL A 36 -25.07 69.11 -2.98
N GLY A 37 -24.09 68.19 -3.06
CA GLY A 37 -23.70 67.31 -1.96
C GLY A 37 -24.77 66.32 -1.51
N LYS A 38 -25.72 65.96 -2.39
CA LYS A 38 -26.79 65.00 -2.08
C LYS A 38 -26.54 63.64 -2.74
N GLU A 39 -26.85 62.57 -2.01
CA GLU A 39 -26.82 61.21 -2.55
C GLU A 39 -27.95 60.98 -3.58
N ILE A 40 -27.63 60.22 -4.63
CA ILE A 40 -28.59 59.84 -5.67
C ILE A 40 -29.17 58.46 -5.37
N LYS A 41 -30.48 58.41 -5.16
CA LYS A 41 -31.26 57.17 -5.14
C LYS A 41 -31.81 56.86 -6.54
N SER A 42 -31.74 55.59 -6.93
CA SER A 42 -32.32 55.04 -8.15
C SER A 42 -33.51 54.13 -7.79
N ASP A 43 -34.49 54.05 -8.69
CA ASP A 43 -35.62 53.13 -8.57
C ASP A 43 -35.20 51.66 -8.69
N PHE A 44 -33.94 51.40 -9.09
CA PHE A 44 -33.34 50.06 -9.19
C PHE A 44 -32.44 49.71 -8.01
N ASP A 45 -32.47 50.53 -6.93
CA ASP A 45 -31.81 50.23 -5.66
C ASP A 45 -32.63 49.23 -4.83
N PHE A 46 -32.82 48.02 -5.37
CA PHE A 46 -33.61 46.98 -4.73
C PHE A 46 -33.03 46.60 -3.35
N GLN A 47 -33.92 46.31 -2.39
CA GLN A 47 -33.53 46.04 -1.00
C GLN A 47 -32.53 44.88 -0.86
N ILE A 48 -32.70 43.80 -1.65
CA ILE A 48 -31.78 42.65 -1.68
C ILE A 48 -30.32 43.02 -1.97
N LEU A 49 -30.07 44.10 -2.70
CA LEU A 49 -28.72 44.51 -3.08
C LEU A 49 -28.02 45.29 -1.96
N GLY A 50 -28.73 45.70 -0.91
CA GLY A 50 -28.21 46.54 0.16
C GLY A 50 -27.81 47.94 -0.31
N ASN A 51 -27.08 48.64 0.55
CA ASN A 51 -26.70 50.03 0.30
C ASN A 51 -25.66 50.15 -0.81
N ILE A 52 -25.73 51.25 -1.56
CA ILE A 52 -24.76 51.60 -2.60
C ILE A 52 -24.27 53.02 -2.39
N ASN A 53 -22.96 53.20 -2.47
CA ASN A 53 -22.36 54.53 -2.45
C ASN A 53 -22.08 54.99 -3.89
N ARG A 54 -22.69 56.10 -4.31
CA ARG A 54 -22.50 56.69 -5.63
C ARG A 54 -21.69 57.96 -5.53
N THR A 55 -20.38 57.85 -5.72
CA THR A 55 -19.52 59.01 -5.93
C THR A 55 -19.56 59.44 -7.39
N GLU A 56 -19.31 60.73 -7.66
CA GLU A 56 -19.23 61.24 -9.04
C GLU A 56 -18.17 60.48 -9.85
N GLU A 57 -17.03 60.17 -9.22
CA GLU A 57 -15.95 59.40 -9.83
C GLU A 57 -16.38 57.97 -10.19
N ALA A 58 -16.99 57.24 -9.26
CA ALA A 58 -17.44 55.85 -9.48
C ALA A 58 -18.51 55.78 -10.59
N VAL A 59 -19.41 56.76 -10.64
CA VAL A 59 -20.44 56.85 -11.68
C VAL A 59 -19.82 57.13 -13.05
N ASN A 60 -18.90 58.10 -13.15
CA ASN A 60 -18.23 58.41 -14.41
C ASN A 60 -17.43 57.20 -14.92
N GLN A 61 -16.69 56.53 -14.02
CA GLN A 61 -15.98 55.30 -14.35
C GLN A 61 -16.94 54.20 -14.84
N SER A 62 -18.10 54.05 -14.20
CA SER A 62 -19.11 53.07 -14.60
C SER A 62 -19.61 53.31 -16.03
N PHE A 63 -19.87 54.56 -16.41
CA PHE A 63 -20.25 54.89 -17.79
C PHE A 63 -19.14 54.59 -18.79
N SER A 64 -17.87 54.87 -18.44
CA SER A 64 -16.73 54.49 -19.28
C SER A 64 -16.58 52.97 -19.43
N SER A 65 -16.84 52.20 -18.37
CA SER A 65 -16.77 50.73 -18.41
C SER A 65 -17.82 50.08 -19.31
N VAL A 66 -18.92 50.77 -19.63
CA VAL A 66 -19.97 50.27 -20.53
C VAL A 66 -20.00 51.00 -21.87
N GLU A 67 -18.87 51.57 -22.30
CA GLU A 67 -18.77 52.24 -23.60
C GLU A 67 -18.59 51.23 -24.74
N GLN A 68 -17.77 50.20 -24.53
CA GLN A 68 -17.52 49.14 -25.51
C GLN A 68 -18.64 48.09 -25.54
N ASN A 69 -19.08 47.70 -26.74
CA ASN A 69 -20.19 46.75 -26.91
C ASN A 69 -19.95 45.39 -26.24
N GLN A 70 -18.70 44.89 -26.27
CA GLN A 70 -18.35 43.66 -25.56
C GLN A 70 -18.61 43.77 -24.06
N ASP A 71 -18.19 44.87 -23.44
CA ASP A 71 -18.34 45.08 -22.00
C ASP A 71 -19.79 45.33 -21.61
N LYS A 72 -20.55 46.04 -22.44
CA LYS A 72 -22.01 46.15 -22.29
C LYS A 72 -22.66 44.78 -22.15
N VAL A 73 -22.39 43.86 -23.08
CA VAL A 73 -22.95 42.49 -23.04
C VAL A 73 -22.52 41.75 -21.77
N ASN A 74 -21.24 41.80 -21.40
CA ASN A 74 -20.74 41.08 -20.22
C ASN A 74 -21.37 41.60 -18.92
N TYR A 75 -21.38 42.91 -18.72
CA TYR A 75 -21.97 43.49 -17.51
C TYR A 75 -23.49 43.32 -17.49
N SER A 76 -24.14 43.28 -18.66
CA SER A 76 -25.59 43.01 -18.78
C SER A 76 -25.96 41.61 -18.32
N LEU A 77 -25.10 40.62 -18.58
CA LEU A 77 -25.28 39.25 -18.07
C LEU A 77 -25.20 39.17 -16.54
N PHE A 78 -24.73 40.20 -15.85
CA PHE A 78 -24.73 40.28 -14.38
C PHE A 78 -25.64 41.40 -13.85
N TRP A 79 -26.53 41.92 -14.68
CA TRP A 79 -27.47 42.96 -14.28
C TRP A 79 -28.88 42.70 -14.84
N PHE A 80 -29.82 43.58 -14.51
CA PHE A 80 -31.22 43.47 -14.90
C PHE A 80 -31.51 44.26 -16.19
N LEU A 81 -32.41 43.73 -17.02
CA LEU A 81 -32.96 44.41 -18.19
C LEU A 81 -34.49 44.35 -18.23
N ASN A 82 -35.10 45.29 -18.95
CA ASN A 82 -36.56 45.32 -19.12
C ASN A 82 -36.93 45.22 -20.60
N ALA A 83 -37.24 44.02 -21.07
CA ALA A 83 -37.58 43.77 -22.47
C ALA A 83 -38.97 43.13 -22.66
N SER A 84 -39.69 42.86 -21.57
CA SER A 84 -41.01 42.23 -21.62
C SER A 84 -41.98 42.80 -20.58
N PRO A 85 -43.31 42.60 -20.76
CA PRO A 85 -44.30 42.95 -19.74
C PRO A 85 -44.08 42.19 -18.41
N PHE A 86 -43.50 40.98 -18.48
CA PHE A 86 -43.17 40.20 -17.29
C PHE A 86 -42.10 40.90 -16.45
N ASP A 87 -41.06 41.45 -17.09
CA ASP A 87 -39.99 42.18 -16.41
C ASP A 87 -40.52 43.44 -15.74
N ASN A 88 -41.33 44.23 -16.46
CA ASN A 88 -42.00 45.40 -15.91
C ASN A 88 -42.76 45.06 -14.63
N THR A 89 -43.57 44.01 -14.67
CA THR A 89 -44.39 43.58 -13.52
C THR A 89 -43.50 43.12 -12.36
N ALA A 90 -42.46 42.33 -12.65
CA ALA A 90 -41.51 41.86 -11.63
C ALA A 90 -40.75 43.03 -10.96
N PHE A 91 -40.34 44.04 -11.73
CA PHE A 91 -39.66 45.21 -11.17
C PHE A 91 -40.56 46.04 -10.26
N GLU A 92 -41.86 46.17 -10.55
CA GLU A 92 -42.79 46.84 -9.64
C GLU A 92 -42.88 46.13 -8.28
N TYR A 93 -42.89 44.79 -8.27
CA TYR A 93 -42.82 44.03 -7.02
C TYR A 93 -41.47 44.19 -6.30
N LEU A 94 -40.35 44.16 -7.02
CA LEU A 94 -39.02 44.39 -6.44
C LEU A 94 -38.87 45.79 -5.81
N LYS A 95 -39.39 46.83 -6.47
CA LYS A 95 -39.40 48.21 -5.94
C LYS A 95 -40.17 48.31 -4.63
N ASN A 96 -41.24 47.52 -4.50
CA ASN A 96 -42.07 47.45 -3.30
C ASN A 96 -41.53 46.49 -2.23
N GLY A 97 -40.40 45.81 -2.49
CA GLY A 97 -39.78 44.85 -1.56
C GLY A 97 -40.43 43.45 -1.56
N ASP A 98 -41.35 43.17 -2.49
CA ASP A 98 -41.97 41.85 -2.64
C ASP A 98 -41.14 40.99 -3.62
N GLU A 99 -40.02 40.48 -3.11
CA GLU A 99 -39.06 39.74 -3.92
C GLU A 99 -39.59 38.38 -4.37
N GLU A 100 -40.35 37.69 -3.52
CA GLU A 100 -40.90 36.36 -3.81
C GLU A 100 -41.82 36.40 -5.03
N LYS A 101 -42.72 37.39 -5.12
CA LYS A 101 -43.60 37.53 -6.30
C LYS A 101 -42.84 37.87 -7.57
N ALA A 102 -41.80 38.70 -7.47
CA ALA A 102 -40.97 39.02 -8.63
C ALA A 102 -40.29 37.76 -9.21
N ILE A 103 -39.76 36.91 -8.33
CA ILE A 103 -39.19 35.61 -8.71
C ILE A 103 -40.26 34.71 -9.32
N GLU A 104 -41.45 34.61 -8.69
CA GLU A 104 -42.55 33.77 -9.18
C GLU A 104 -42.97 34.16 -10.61
N ILE A 105 -43.00 35.46 -10.93
CA ILE A 105 -43.30 35.96 -12.28
C ILE A 105 -42.27 35.47 -13.30
N TRP A 106 -40.98 35.59 -12.99
CA TRP A 106 -39.94 35.10 -13.89
C TRP A 106 -39.94 33.58 -14.00
N GLU A 107 -40.06 32.86 -12.87
CA GLU A 107 -40.11 31.38 -12.87
C GLU A 107 -41.27 30.83 -13.70
N LYS A 108 -42.44 31.48 -13.67
CA LYS A 108 -43.59 31.11 -14.52
C LYS A 108 -43.28 31.13 -16.01
N VAL A 109 -42.29 31.92 -16.47
CA VAL A 109 -41.94 32.03 -17.90
C VAL A 109 -40.61 31.37 -18.26
N THR A 110 -39.84 30.90 -17.28
CA THR A 110 -38.53 30.24 -17.50
C THR A 110 -38.49 28.77 -17.10
N THR A 111 -39.18 28.36 -16.02
CA THR A 111 -39.11 26.99 -15.50
C THR A 111 -39.77 26.02 -16.48
N ASP A 112 -39.06 24.95 -16.83
CA ASP A 112 -39.46 23.93 -17.83
C ASP A 112 -39.86 24.51 -19.19
N LYS A 113 -39.36 25.70 -19.54
CA LYS A 113 -39.64 26.40 -20.79
C LYS A 113 -38.37 26.64 -21.58
N GLU A 114 -38.50 26.69 -22.90
CA GLU A 114 -37.43 27.12 -23.79
C GLU A 114 -37.36 28.65 -23.89
N VAL A 115 -36.15 29.13 -24.16
CA VAL A 115 -35.91 30.56 -24.39
C VAL A 115 -36.56 30.96 -25.70
N ASN A 116 -37.24 32.09 -25.71
CA ASN A 116 -37.88 32.70 -26.87
C ASN A 116 -37.85 34.23 -26.79
N SER A 117 -38.30 34.89 -27.85
CA SER A 117 -38.31 36.35 -27.97
C SER A 117 -39.14 37.08 -26.91
N LYS A 118 -40.02 36.40 -26.17
CA LYS A 118 -40.87 37.00 -25.13
C LYS A 118 -40.33 36.82 -23.71
N ASN A 119 -39.39 35.89 -23.48
CA ASN A 119 -38.90 35.53 -22.15
C ASN A 119 -37.37 35.55 -21.99
N PHE A 120 -36.59 35.85 -23.03
CA PHE A 120 -35.13 35.85 -22.95
C PHE A 120 -34.59 36.75 -21.82
N SER A 121 -35.21 37.92 -21.61
CA SER A 121 -34.86 38.84 -20.53
C SER A 121 -35.19 38.28 -19.15
N ALA A 122 -36.27 37.51 -19.02
CA ALA A 122 -36.65 36.85 -17.77
C ALA A 122 -35.61 35.79 -17.36
N PHE A 123 -35.04 35.03 -18.31
CA PHE A 123 -33.93 34.11 -18.02
C PHE A 123 -32.70 34.85 -17.45
N ASN A 124 -32.34 35.99 -18.05
CA ASN A 124 -31.25 36.81 -17.55
C ASN A 124 -31.57 37.35 -16.15
N ASN A 125 -32.74 37.97 -15.96
CA ASN A 125 -33.13 38.60 -14.70
C ASN A 125 -33.24 37.61 -13.55
N LEU A 126 -33.90 36.47 -13.78
CA LEU A 126 -33.98 35.38 -12.81
C LEU A 126 -32.59 34.85 -12.47
N GLY A 127 -31.74 34.67 -13.47
CA GLY A 127 -30.34 34.28 -13.27
C GLY A 127 -29.58 35.28 -12.39
N THR A 128 -29.69 36.58 -12.69
CA THR A 128 -29.05 37.65 -11.89
C THR A 128 -29.51 37.59 -10.44
N TYR A 129 -30.83 37.49 -10.21
CA TYR A 129 -31.37 37.42 -8.85
C TYR A 129 -30.89 36.16 -8.11
N LYS A 130 -30.97 34.98 -8.76
CA LYS A 130 -30.58 33.71 -8.15
C LYS A 130 -29.09 33.63 -7.80
N LEU A 131 -28.23 34.30 -8.56
CA LEU A 131 -26.80 34.45 -8.28
C LEU A 131 -26.49 35.32 -7.04
N LEU A 132 -27.44 36.15 -6.58
CA LEU A 132 -27.32 36.90 -5.32
C LEU A 132 -27.65 36.05 -4.09
N SER A 133 -28.32 34.92 -4.28
CA SER A 133 -28.72 34.04 -3.18
C SER A 133 -27.51 33.40 -2.49
N LYS A 134 -27.65 33.11 -1.20
CA LYS A 134 -26.69 32.27 -0.44
C LYS A 134 -26.95 30.77 -0.60
N ASN A 135 -28.08 30.39 -1.21
CA ASN A 135 -28.46 28.99 -1.38
C ASN A 135 -27.81 28.40 -2.65
N LYS A 136 -27.03 27.33 -2.50
CA LYS A 136 -26.37 26.61 -3.60
C LYS A 136 -27.34 26.15 -4.70
N SER A 137 -28.55 25.71 -4.33
CA SER A 137 -29.58 25.29 -5.29
C SER A 137 -30.10 26.47 -6.11
N ALA A 138 -30.27 27.63 -5.48
CA ALA A 138 -30.68 28.85 -6.17
C ALA A 138 -29.57 29.29 -7.15
N ILE A 139 -28.31 29.38 -6.67
CA ILE A 139 -27.15 29.70 -7.52
C ILE A 139 -27.07 28.76 -8.72
N LYS A 140 -27.17 27.44 -8.50
CA LYS A 140 -27.19 26.44 -9.57
C LYS A 140 -28.25 26.74 -10.63
N SER A 141 -29.51 26.91 -10.22
CA SER A 141 -30.59 27.23 -11.17
C SER A 141 -30.42 28.61 -11.84
N GLY A 142 -29.74 29.56 -11.18
CA GLY A 142 -29.38 30.84 -11.77
C GLY A 142 -28.32 30.72 -12.87
N ILE A 143 -27.29 29.91 -12.65
CA ILE A 143 -26.25 29.60 -13.65
C ILE A 143 -26.89 28.88 -14.85
N GLU A 144 -27.74 27.87 -14.60
CA GLU A 144 -28.46 27.15 -15.64
C GLU A 144 -29.29 28.09 -16.52
N ALA A 145 -30.01 29.03 -15.92
CA ALA A 145 -30.80 30.02 -16.66
C ALA A 145 -29.92 30.93 -17.55
N LYS A 146 -28.75 31.36 -17.05
CA LYS A 146 -27.79 32.19 -17.81
C LYS A 146 -27.19 31.42 -18.98
N ILE A 147 -26.71 30.20 -18.75
CA ILE A 147 -26.11 29.36 -19.80
C ILE A 147 -27.18 29.01 -20.85
N LYS A 148 -28.39 28.65 -20.42
CA LYS A 148 -29.51 28.37 -21.34
C LYS A 148 -29.85 29.58 -22.22
N LEU A 149 -29.80 30.80 -21.67
CA LEU A 149 -29.97 32.02 -22.45
C LEU A 149 -28.87 32.16 -23.52
N ILE A 150 -27.60 32.06 -23.14
CA ILE A 150 -26.46 32.29 -24.06
C ILE A 150 -26.45 31.28 -25.21
N GLU A 151 -26.83 30.04 -24.93
CA GLU A 151 -26.81 28.97 -25.93
C GLU A 151 -28.02 29.03 -26.87
N SER A 152 -29.13 29.62 -26.43
CA SER A 152 -30.34 29.74 -27.23
C SER A 152 -30.14 30.60 -28.49
N ASP A 153 -30.99 30.42 -29.49
CA ASP A 153 -31.03 31.28 -30.68
C ASP A 153 -31.51 32.70 -30.38
N TYR A 154 -32.14 32.90 -29.22
CA TYR A 154 -32.62 34.20 -28.77
C TYR A 154 -31.58 34.98 -27.94
N PHE A 155 -30.35 34.45 -27.82
CA PHE A 155 -29.24 35.24 -27.27
C PHE A 155 -28.95 36.48 -28.12
N GLU A 156 -29.18 36.41 -29.43
CA GLU A 156 -29.06 37.55 -30.33
C GLU A 156 -30.04 38.67 -29.97
N ASN A 157 -31.29 38.34 -29.61
CA ASN A 157 -32.25 39.32 -29.11
C ASN A 157 -31.77 39.99 -27.82
N PHE A 158 -31.13 39.23 -26.93
CA PHE A 158 -30.52 39.80 -25.72
C PHE A 158 -29.41 40.79 -26.08
N VAL A 159 -28.47 40.38 -26.94
CA VAL A 159 -27.35 41.22 -27.35
C VAL A 159 -27.82 42.51 -28.03
N HIS A 160 -28.74 42.42 -28.99
CA HIS A 160 -29.29 43.61 -29.66
C HIS A 160 -30.08 44.53 -28.74
N SER A 161 -30.54 44.03 -27.58
CA SER A 161 -31.20 44.87 -26.58
C SER A 161 -30.22 45.71 -25.76
N VAL A 162 -28.93 45.34 -25.68
CA VAL A 162 -27.93 46.00 -24.82
C VAL A 162 -26.71 46.55 -25.56
N ALA A 163 -26.47 46.10 -26.77
CA ALA A 163 -25.34 46.49 -27.61
C ALA A 163 -25.79 46.74 -29.06
N ASP A 164 -24.98 47.47 -29.83
CA ASP A 164 -25.32 47.79 -31.22
C ASP A 164 -25.23 46.56 -32.13
N GLU A 165 -25.98 46.57 -33.24
CA GLU A 165 -26.06 45.48 -34.24
C GLU A 165 -24.73 45.12 -34.90
N THR A 166 -23.70 45.97 -34.74
CA THR A 166 -22.34 45.71 -35.27
C THR A 166 -21.54 44.71 -34.43
N TYR A 167 -22.03 44.35 -33.24
CA TYR A 167 -21.36 43.40 -32.37
C TYR A 167 -21.49 41.96 -32.88
N THR A 168 -20.35 41.31 -33.13
CA THR A 168 -20.32 39.90 -33.57
C THR A 168 -20.58 38.96 -32.39
N ILE A 169 -21.61 38.13 -32.51
CA ILE A 169 -22.02 37.21 -31.45
C ILE A 169 -21.26 35.89 -31.58
N ASP A 170 -20.44 35.58 -30.56
CA ASP A 170 -19.81 34.27 -30.38
C ASP A 170 -20.35 33.64 -29.08
N LYS A 171 -21.38 32.80 -29.20
CA LYS A 171 -22.07 32.17 -28.06
C LYS A 171 -21.10 31.35 -27.19
N GLN A 172 -20.13 30.67 -27.81
CA GLN A 172 -19.18 29.83 -27.09
C GLN A 172 -18.23 30.70 -26.26
N LYS A 173 -17.58 31.70 -26.88
CA LYS A 173 -16.69 32.61 -26.13
C LYS A 173 -17.43 33.37 -25.03
N GLN A 174 -18.69 33.74 -25.28
CA GLN A 174 -19.51 34.43 -24.28
C GLN A 174 -19.82 33.52 -23.07
N SER A 175 -20.12 32.24 -23.32
CA SER A 175 -20.32 31.25 -22.26
C SER A 175 -19.04 31.03 -21.46
N GLU A 176 -17.91 30.85 -22.14
CA GLU A 176 -16.59 30.68 -21.52
C GLU A 176 -16.22 31.88 -20.64
N LYS A 177 -16.48 33.10 -21.11
CA LYS A 177 -16.26 34.34 -20.35
C LYS A 177 -17.16 34.43 -19.12
N LEU A 178 -18.46 34.12 -19.25
CA LEU A 178 -19.37 34.07 -18.11
C LEU A 178 -18.87 33.07 -17.04
N ILE A 179 -18.45 31.89 -17.48
CA ILE A 179 -17.94 30.84 -16.60
C ILE A 179 -16.68 31.33 -15.88
N ASP A 180 -15.71 31.90 -16.59
CA ASP A 180 -14.46 32.39 -15.99
C ASP A 180 -14.68 33.50 -14.94
N GLU A 181 -15.62 34.41 -15.21
CA GLU A 181 -16.05 35.45 -14.25
C GLU A 181 -16.69 34.82 -12.99
N LEU A 182 -17.59 33.85 -13.17
CA LEU A 182 -18.22 33.13 -12.05
C LEU A 182 -17.19 32.33 -11.24
N LEU A 183 -16.27 31.63 -11.90
CA LEU A 183 -15.19 30.89 -11.23
C LEU A 183 -14.32 31.82 -10.39
N THR A 184 -14.04 33.03 -10.89
CA THR A 184 -13.29 34.05 -10.16
C THR A 184 -14.05 34.50 -8.91
N GLN A 185 -15.37 34.68 -9.00
CA GLN A 185 -16.22 35.03 -7.86
C GLN A 185 -16.34 33.91 -6.82
N PHE A 186 -16.34 32.65 -7.29
CA PHE A 186 -16.44 31.47 -6.43
C PHE A 186 -15.11 31.06 -5.80
N LYS A 187 -14.00 31.64 -6.26
CA LYS A 187 -12.68 31.44 -5.67
C LYS A 187 -12.72 31.74 -4.18
N ASN A 188 -12.20 30.82 -3.36
CA ASN A 188 -12.21 30.84 -1.89
C ASN A 188 -13.58 30.66 -1.21
N GLN A 189 -14.69 30.60 -1.95
CA GLN A 189 -16.03 30.35 -1.38
C GLN A 189 -16.46 28.89 -1.50
N TYR A 190 -16.08 28.23 -2.60
CA TYR A 190 -16.43 26.85 -2.89
C TYR A 190 -15.19 26.05 -3.29
N SER A 191 -15.15 24.78 -2.92
CA SER A 191 -14.16 23.83 -3.46
C SER A 191 -14.40 23.55 -4.95
N SER A 192 -13.41 22.98 -5.64
CA SER A 192 -13.56 22.59 -7.06
C SER A 192 -14.72 21.62 -7.27
N SER A 193 -14.93 20.67 -6.34
CA SER A 193 -16.03 19.71 -6.42
C SER A 193 -17.39 20.39 -6.22
N GLU A 194 -17.52 21.32 -5.27
CA GLU A 194 -18.76 22.07 -5.07
C GLU A 194 -19.05 22.98 -6.25
N THR A 195 -18.02 23.62 -6.81
CA THR A 195 -18.16 24.45 -8.00
C THR A 195 -18.66 23.63 -9.17
N MET A 196 -18.09 22.44 -9.45
CA MET A 196 -18.60 21.53 -10.49
C MET A 196 -20.08 21.18 -10.28
N GLN A 197 -20.51 20.96 -9.04
CA GLN A 197 -21.91 20.68 -8.72
C GLN A 197 -22.84 21.88 -9.03
N LEU A 198 -22.39 23.12 -8.85
CA LEU A 198 -23.17 24.31 -9.20
C LEU A 198 -23.47 24.40 -10.70
N PHE A 199 -22.61 23.82 -11.54
CA PHE A 199 -22.84 23.79 -12.99
C PHE A 199 -23.52 22.50 -13.47
N SER A 200 -23.79 21.52 -12.59
CA SER A 200 -24.17 20.15 -12.99
C SER A 200 -25.41 20.01 -13.89
N GLY A 201 -26.34 20.97 -13.91
CA GLY A 201 -27.46 20.97 -14.87
C GLY A 201 -27.21 21.75 -16.17
N CYS A 202 -26.01 22.30 -16.35
CA CYS A 202 -25.56 22.86 -17.63
C CYS A 202 -25.22 21.73 -18.61
N ASN A 203 -25.15 22.08 -19.90
CA ASN A 203 -24.93 21.13 -20.98
C ASN A 203 -23.50 20.52 -21.00
N GLY A 204 -23.28 19.59 -21.94
CA GLY A 204 -22.02 18.89 -22.09
C GLY A 204 -20.81 19.78 -22.41
N THR A 205 -20.98 20.84 -23.21
CA THR A 205 -19.85 21.75 -23.57
C THR A 205 -19.38 22.55 -22.37
N THR A 206 -20.32 23.07 -21.55
CA THR A 206 -20.01 23.75 -20.28
C THR A 206 -19.27 22.82 -19.33
N GLN A 207 -19.76 21.59 -19.16
CA GLN A 207 -19.11 20.59 -18.32
C GLN A 207 -17.69 20.23 -18.79
N GLN A 208 -17.49 20.12 -20.11
CA GLN A 208 -16.17 19.87 -20.70
C GLN A 208 -15.20 21.03 -20.47
N TYR A 209 -15.66 22.28 -20.62
CA TYR A 209 -14.85 23.46 -20.38
C TYR A 209 -14.41 23.58 -18.91
N LEU A 210 -15.35 23.37 -17.98
CA LEU A 210 -15.05 23.35 -16.54
C LEU A 210 -14.09 22.23 -16.18
N SER A 211 -14.34 21.01 -16.66
CA SER A 211 -13.46 19.87 -16.44
C SER A 211 -12.05 20.17 -16.95
N LYS A 212 -11.90 20.84 -18.11
CA LYS A 212 -10.60 21.26 -18.62
C LYS A 212 -9.92 22.26 -17.67
N LYS A 213 -10.60 23.33 -17.27
CA LYS A 213 -10.05 24.35 -16.36
C LYS A 213 -9.58 23.78 -15.02
N PHE A 214 -10.35 22.89 -14.41
CA PHE A 214 -10.00 22.29 -13.12
C PHE A 214 -8.94 21.18 -13.20
N THR A 215 -8.66 20.67 -14.40
CA THR A 215 -7.67 19.58 -14.58
C THR A 215 -6.31 20.09 -15.07
N GLU A 216 -6.25 21.25 -15.75
CA GLU A 216 -5.00 21.82 -16.29
C GLU A 216 -3.94 22.08 -15.22
N GLU A 217 -4.30 22.75 -14.12
CA GLU A 217 -3.33 23.08 -13.06
C GLU A 217 -2.78 21.83 -12.35
N PRO A 218 -3.62 20.87 -11.86
CA PRO A 218 -3.12 19.63 -11.28
C PRO A 218 -2.29 18.79 -12.27
N LEU A 219 -2.68 18.74 -13.55
CA LEU A 219 -1.91 18.05 -14.60
C LEU A 219 -0.50 18.63 -14.73
N HIS A 220 -0.42 19.96 -14.93
CA HIS A 220 0.85 20.65 -15.09
C HIS A 220 1.73 20.53 -13.83
N LYS A 221 1.13 20.56 -12.64
CA LYS A 221 1.85 20.36 -11.37
C LYS A 221 2.46 18.95 -11.29
N ILE A 222 1.73 17.90 -11.64
CA ILE A 222 2.25 16.53 -11.67
C ILE A 222 3.36 16.38 -12.72
N GLU A 223 3.14 16.87 -13.94
CA GLU A 223 4.13 16.81 -15.02
C GLU A 223 5.45 17.48 -14.63
N ASN A 224 5.39 18.66 -13.99
CA ASN A 224 6.57 19.34 -13.48
C ASN A 224 7.28 18.59 -12.34
N GLN A 225 6.53 17.95 -11.45
CA GLN A 225 7.12 17.11 -10.39
C GLN A 225 7.83 15.88 -10.98
N ILE A 226 7.24 15.23 -11.99
CA ILE A 226 7.85 14.12 -12.71
C ILE A 226 9.16 14.57 -13.36
N GLU A 227 9.15 15.68 -14.10
CA GLU A 227 10.35 16.16 -14.80
C GLU A 227 11.44 16.63 -13.82
N SER A 228 11.06 17.27 -12.71
CA SER A 228 11.98 17.62 -11.62
C SER A 228 12.62 16.37 -10.98
N CYS A 229 11.80 15.34 -10.70
CA CYS A 229 12.27 14.07 -10.17
C CYS A 229 13.25 13.39 -11.12
N LYS A 230 12.90 13.31 -12.41
CA LYS A 230 13.73 12.72 -13.46
C LYS A 230 15.10 13.38 -13.59
N LYS A 231 15.16 14.71 -13.49
CA LYS A 231 16.43 15.46 -13.45
C LYS A 231 17.25 15.12 -12.22
N LYS A 232 16.63 15.11 -11.04
CA LYS A 232 17.31 14.80 -9.75
C LYS A 232 17.83 13.36 -9.70
N ARG A 233 17.01 12.38 -10.12
CA ARG A 233 17.39 10.96 -10.22
C ARG A 233 18.62 10.76 -11.11
N LYS A 234 18.63 11.38 -12.30
CA LYS A 234 19.76 11.28 -13.22
C LYS A 234 21.05 11.90 -12.68
N ALA A 235 20.93 12.95 -11.85
CA ALA A 235 22.08 13.60 -11.23
C ALA A 235 22.61 12.84 -10.00
N SER A 236 21.75 12.14 -9.26
CA SER A 236 22.12 11.40 -8.05
C SER A 236 21.26 10.14 -7.91
N LYS A 237 21.77 9.01 -8.41
CA LYS A 237 21.09 7.71 -8.34
C LYS A 237 21.00 7.15 -6.93
N GLY A 238 22.02 7.39 -6.08
CA GLY A 238 22.01 6.97 -4.68
C GLY A 238 20.87 7.58 -3.83
N ASN A 239 20.33 8.73 -4.22
CA ASN A 239 19.18 9.36 -3.56
C ASN A 239 17.85 9.10 -4.27
N ALA A 240 17.84 8.25 -5.32
CA ALA A 240 16.65 8.05 -6.14
C ALA A 240 15.46 7.50 -5.35
N TYR A 241 15.70 6.71 -4.30
CA TYR A 241 14.64 6.23 -3.41
C TYR A 241 13.85 7.38 -2.75
N GLU A 242 14.55 8.36 -2.17
CA GLU A 242 13.90 9.53 -1.55
C GLU A 242 13.15 10.38 -2.57
N PHE A 243 13.73 10.57 -3.77
CA PHE A 243 13.08 11.31 -4.83
C PHE A 243 11.77 10.65 -5.27
N GLY A 244 11.75 9.32 -5.41
CA GLY A 244 10.54 8.56 -5.74
C GLY A 244 9.45 8.67 -4.66
N LEU A 245 9.81 8.60 -3.37
CA LEU A 245 8.86 8.77 -2.27
C LEU A 245 8.29 10.19 -2.21
N ARG A 246 9.13 11.21 -2.40
CA ARG A 246 8.68 12.62 -2.44
C ARG A 246 7.77 12.87 -3.64
N LEU A 247 8.11 12.31 -4.81
CA LEU A 247 7.28 12.40 -6.02
C LEU A 247 5.88 11.81 -5.76
N PHE A 248 5.81 10.60 -5.20
CA PHE A 248 4.53 9.97 -4.84
C PHE A 248 3.73 10.82 -3.86
N THR A 249 4.37 11.30 -2.80
CA THR A 249 3.69 12.06 -1.73
C THR A 249 3.14 13.39 -2.25
N ASN A 250 3.94 14.13 -3.01
CA ASN A 250 3.56 15.46 -3.50
C ASN A 250 2.50 15.44 -4.60
N THR A 251 2.32 14.32 -5.31
CA THR A 251 1.38 14.19 -6.43
C THR A 251 0.09 13.47 -6.05
N LYS A 252 0.01 12.88 -4.84
CA LYS A 252 -1.12 12.04 -4.40
C LYS A 252 -2.46 12.79 -4.42
N GLU A 253 -2.51 14.00 -3.89
CA GLU A 253 -3.74 14.81 -3.81
C GLU A 253 -4.21 15.24 -5.21
N ASP A 254 -3.29 15.78 -6.00
CA ASP A 254 -3.56 16.22 -7.38
C ASP A 254 -4.05 15.05 -8.25
N LEU A 255 -3.41 13.88 -8.15
CA LEU A 255 -3.81 12.68 -8.89
C LEU A 255 -5.18 12.17 -8.46
N SER A 256 -5.49 12.23 -7.16
CA SER A 256 -6.81 11.83 -6.64
C SER A 256 -7.92 12.77 -7.15
N LEU A 257 -7.64 14.07 -7.20
CA LEU A 257 -8.55 15.07 -7.77
C LEU A 257 -8.77 14.83 -9.28
N LEU A 258 -7.70 14.58 -10.04
CA LEU A 258 -7.84 14.25 -11.46
C LEU A 258 -8.67 12.98 -11.69
N LYS A 259 -8.47 11.96 -10.84
CA LYS A 259 -9.25 10.72 -10.90
C LYS A 259 -10.74 10.95 -10.67
N SER A 260 -11.11 11.82 -9.72
CA SER A 260 -12.51 12.09 -9.41
C SER A 260 -13.19 12.94 -10.48
N LEU A 261 -12.45 13.85 -11.14
CA LEU A 261 -12.99 14.73 -12.18
C LEU A 261 -13.09 14.05 -13.55
N LEU A 262 -12.07 13.31 -13.96
CA LEU A 262 -11.98 12.69 -15.30
C LEU A 262 -12.44 11.23 -15.33
N GLY A 263 -12.36 10.54 -14.20
CA GLY A 263 -12.54 9.08 -14.13
C GLY A 263 -11.30 8.30 -14.57
N SER A 264 -11.24 7.02 -14.17
CA SER A 264 -10.07 6.17 -14.43
C SER A 264 -9.90 5.72 -15.88
N SER A 265 -10.93 5.85 -16.71
CA SER A 265 -10.91 5.48 -18.13
C SER A 265 -10.46 6.62 -19.05
N ASP A 266 -10.37 7.85 -18.56
CA ASP A 266 -9.96 9.00 -19.36
C ASP A 266 -8.50 8.88 -19.81
N LEU A 267 -8.24 9.26 -21.07
CA LEU A 267 -6.92 9.12 -21.68
C LEU A 267 -5.86 10.03 -21.04
N LYS A 268 -6.23 11.25 -20.64
CA LYS A 268 -5.29 12.19 -19.99
C LYS A 268 -4.94 11.69 -18.59
N TYR A 269 -5.94 11.28 -17.82
CA TYR A 269 -5.71 10.68 -16.50
C TYR A 269 -4.82 9.44 -16.59
N LYS A 270 -5.15 8.52 -17.50
CA LYS A 270 -4.35 7.31 -17.72
C LYS A 270 -2.91 7.63 -18.10
N SER A 271 -2.70 8.57 -19.01
CA SER A 271 -1.37 8.99 -19.44
C SER A 271 -0.53 9.54 -18.28
N VAL A 272 -1.07 10.50 -17.51
CA VAL A 272 -0.31 11.12 -16.41
C VAL A 272 -0.05 10.12 -15.27
N ALA A 273 -1.03 9.26 -14.96
CA ALA A 273 -0.87 8.20 -13.95
C ALA A 273 0.22 7.20 -14.36
N ASP A 274 0.22 6.75 -15.61
CA ASP A 274 1.23 5.82 -16.11
C ASP A 274 2.62 6.47 -16.20
N GLN A 275 2.73 7.74 -16.58
CA GLN A 275 4.01 8.47 -16.55
C GLN A 275 4.56 8.59 -15.12
N LEU A 276 3.71 8.95 -14.16
CA LEU A 276 4.06 9.03 -12.75
C LEU A 276 4.52 7.66 -12.20
N ALA A 277 3.76 6.60 -12.47
CA ALA A 277 4.11 5.24 -12.06
C ALA A 277 5.46 4.79 -12.66
N ASN A 278 5.68 5.04 -13.95
CA ASN A 278 6.94 4.70 -14.60
C ASN A 278 8.14 5.43 -13.99
N GLU A 279 8.03 6.72 -13.67
CA GLU A 279 9.13 7.46 -13.05
C GLU A 279 9.41 6.99 -11.62
N ILE A 280 8.37 6.72 -10.81
CA ILE A 280 8.52 6.16 -9.45
C ILE A 280 9.20 4.79 -9.50
N MET A 281 8.79 3.92 -10.43
CA MET A 281 9.42 2.61 -10.63
C MET A 281 10.87 2.75 -11.08
N GLN A 282 11.17 3.70 -11.97
CA GLN A 282 12.54 3.94 -12.44
C GLN A 282 13.44 4.47 -11.32
N CYS A 283 12.93 5.27 -10.38
CA CYS A 283 13.65 5.63 -9.15
C CYS A 283 14.07 4.40 -8.34
N GLY A 284 13.18 3.39 -8.23
CA GLY A 284 13.50 2.14 -7.54
C GLY A 284 14.58 1.33 -8.24
N ILE A 285 14.50 1.21 -9.57
CA ILE A 285 15.49 0.49 -10.40
C ILE A 285 16.86 1.17 -10.32
N ASP A 286 16.93 2.49 -10.48
CA ASP A 286 18.20 3.21 -10.46
C ASP A 286 18.87 3.16 -9.08
N TYR A 287 18.09 3.29 -7.99
CA TYR A 287 18.60 3.13 -6.64
C TYR A 287 19.12 1.71 -6.40
N PHE A 288 18.37 0.70 -6.84
CA PHE A 288 18.79 -0.70 -6.74
C PHE A 288 20.14 -0.95 -7.43
N ASN A 289 20.28 -0.52 -8.69
CA ASN A 289 21.50 -0.73 -9.46
C ASN A 289 22.70 -0.02 -8.84
N GLU A 290 22.53 1.23 -8.39
CA GLU A 290 23.59 2.00 -7.74
C GLU A 290 24.05 1.36 -6.42
N CYS A 291 23.11 0.87 -5.60
CA CYS A 291 23.45 0.20 -4.34
C CYS A 291 24.12 -1.16 -4.57
N GLN A 292 23.73 -1.88 -5.63
CA GLN A 292 24.36 -3.13 -6.02
C GLN A 292 25.80 -2.94 -6.49
N GLU A 293 26.08 -1.88 -7.25
CA GLU A 293 27.45 -1.56 -7.72
C GLU A 293 28.38 -1.12 -6.57
N ASN A 294 27.83 -0.46 -5.55
CA ASN A 294 28.60 0.11 -4.43
C ASN A 294 28.66 -0.79 -3.17
N ASP A 295 28.16 -2.03 -3.23
CA ASP A 295 28.18 -3.03 -2.15
C ASP A 295 27.66 -2.49 -0.80
N SER A 296 26.59 -1.69 -0.85
CA SER A 296 26.00 -1.05 0.33
C SER A 296 25.26 -2.06 1.22
N ASN A 297 25.47 -1.98 2.54
CA ASN A 297 24.78 -2.80 3.55
C ASN A 297 23.30 -2.43 3.77
N GLU A 298 22.73 -1.48 3.01
CA GLU A 298 21.34 -1.06 3.14
C GLU A 298 20.35 -2.06 2.51
N ASN A 299 19.10 -2.07 2.97
CA ASN A 299 18.05 -2.95 2.44
C ASN A 299 17.49 -2.43 1.10
N TYR A 300 18.36 -2.27 0.09
CA TYR A 300 18.04 -1.63 -1.18
C TYR A 300 17.00 -2.40 -2.00
N LEU A 301 16.93 -3.72 -1.84
CA LEU A 301 15.90 -4.56 -2.45
C LEU A 301 14.50 -4.24 -1.90
N GLU A 302 14.36 -4.02 -0.59
CA GLU A 302 13.08 -3.63 0.02
C GLU A 302 12.66 -2.22 -0.42
N SER A 303 13.60 -1.29 -0.52
CA SER A 303 13.36 0.07 -1.03
C SER A 303 12.86 0.06 -2.47
N ALA A 304 13.49 -0.73 -3.35
CA ALA A 304 13.05 -0.91 -4.73
C ALA A 304 11.66 -1.55 -4.80
N GLN A 305 11.42 -2.63 -4.04
CA GLN A 305 10.11 -3.28 -3.96
C GLN A 305 9.01 -2.31 -3.49
N LYS A 306 9.31 -1.45 -2.52
CA LYS A 306 8.36 -0.46 -2.02
C LYS A 306 7.98 0.55 -3.11
N LEU A 307 8.94 1.12 -3.84
CA LEU A 307 8.64 2.05 -4.93
C LEU A 307 7.86 1.35 -6.05
N THR A 308 8.22 0.13 -6.43
CA THR A 308 7.51 -0.62 -7.47
C THR A 308 6.06 -0.94 -7.05
N LYS A 309 5.80 -1.24 -5.77
CA LYS A 309 4.42 -1.40 -5.25
C LYS A 309 3.62 -0.11 -5.32
N LEU A 310 4.24 1.04 -5.01
CA LEU A 310 3.58 2.34 -5.17
C LEU A 310 3.26 2.63 -6.64
N ALA A 311 4.19 2.34 -7.55
CA ALA A 311 3.97 2.47 -8.99
C ALA A 311 2.82 1.57 -9.49
N ASP A 312 2.76 0.30 -9.08
CA ASP A 312 1.67 -0.62 -9.43
C ASP A 312 0.30 -0.10 -8.96
N SER A 313 0.24 0.50 -7.77
CA SER A 313 -1.00 1.08 -7.23
C SER A 313 -1.52 2.30 -8.02
N ILE A 314 -0.62 3.01 -8.70
CA ILE A 314 -0.94 4.19 -9.53
C ILE A 314 -1.26 3.78 -10.96
N ALA A 315 -0.52 2.80 -11.50
CA ALA A 315 -0.59 2.40 -12.89
C ALA A 315 -2.02 2.06 -13.31
N VAL A 316 -2.42 2.54 -14.48
CA VAL A 316 -3.75 2.32 -15.05
C VAL A 316 -3.64 1.50 -16.32
N GLY A 317 -2.69 1.84 -17.19
CA GLY A 317 -2.47 1.14 -18.45
C GLY A 317 -1.87 -0.25 -18.26
N LYS A 318 -2.32 -1.16 -19.14
CA LYS A 318 -1.88 -2.56 -19.14
C LYS A 318 -0.37 -2.70 -19.20
N LEU A 319 0.30 -1.98 -20.12
CA LEU A 319 1.76 -2.03 -20.28
C LEU A 319 2.51 -1.65 -19.00
N THR A 320 2.10 -0.56 -18.33
CA THR A 320 2.75 -0.09 -17.11
C THR A 320 2.50 -1.05 -15.94
N LYS A 321 1.28 -1.59 -15.82
CA LYS A 321 0.95 -2.62 -14.82
C LYS A 321 1.75 -3.91 -15.01
N ASP A 322 1.81 -4.40 -16.25
CA ASP A 322 2.54 -5.63 -16.58
C ASP A 322 4.03 -5.41 -16.26
N ARG A 323 4.61 -4.27 -16.66
CA ARG A 323 6.00 -3.91 -16.29
C ARG A 323 6.23 -3.85 -14.77
N ALA A 324 5.29 -3.28 -14.01
CA ALA A 324 5.41 -3.21 -12.55
C ALA A 324 5.35 -4.60 -11.90
N LYS A 325 4.47 -5.48 -12.40
CA LYS A 325 4.38 -6.87 -11.95
C LYS A 325 5.63 -7.66 -12.28
N ASP A 326 6.13 -7.58 -13.50
CA ASP A 326 7.36 -8.26 -13.93
C ASP A 326 8.57 -7.79 -13.08
N SER A 327 8.61 -6.49 -12.77
CA SER A 327 9.64 -5.92 -11.89
C SER A 327 9.51 -6.43 -10.45
N LEU A 328 8.29 -6.57 -9.93
CA LEU A 328 8.06 -7.14 -8.59
C LEU A 328 8.43 -8.62 -8.52
N GLU A 329 8.11 -9.39 -9.56
CA GLU A 329 8.48 -10.81 -9.67
C GLU A 329 10.00 -10.96 -9.71
N THR A 330 10.68 -10.17 -10.54
CA THR A 330 12.15 -10.13 -10.60
C THR A 330 12.75 -9.81 -9.22
N LEU A 331 12.26 -8.77 -8.54
CA LEU A 331 12.73 -8.40 -7.21
C LEU A 331 12.40 -9.46 -6.14
N ALA A 332 11.34 -10.25 -6.31
CA ALA A 332 11.00 -11.36 -5.42
C ALA A 332 11.93 -12.55 -5.63
N ASP A 333 12.23 -12.90 -6.89
CA ASP A 333 13.19 -13.95 -7.22
C ASP A 333 14.59 -13.62 -6.73
N MET A 334 15.00 -12.35 -6.86
CA MET A 334 16.27 -11.86 -6.31
C MET A 334 16.32 -11.96 -4.79
N LYS A 335 15.19 -11.76 -4.10
CA LYS A 335 15.10 -11.88 -2.63
C LYS A 335 15.31 -13.31 -2.14
N ASP A 336 14.87 -14.28 -2.92
CA ASP A 336 14.88 -15.70 -2.55
C ASP A 336 16.06 -16.45 -3.20
N ARG A 337 16.94 -15.78 -3.94
CA ARG A 337 18.00 -16.41 -4.74
C ARG A 337 18.95 -17.26 -3.89
N GLU A 338 19.44 -16.72 -2.78
CA GLU A 338 20.41 -17.38 -1.90
C GLU A 338 19.79 -18.60 -1.22
N VAL A 339 18.53 -18.51 -0.78
CA VAL A 339 17.81 -19.65 -0.18
C VAL A 339 17.50 -20.73 -1.21
N ASN A 340 17.11 -20.36 -2.42
CA ASN A 340 16.83 -21.31 -3.50
C ASN A 340 18.10 -22.06 -3.92
N GLN A 341 19.24 -21.36 -4.07
CA GLN A 341 20.52 -21.98 -4.41
C GLN A 341 20.97 -22.97 -3.32
N ALA A 342 20.86 -22.58 -2.05
CA ALA A 342 21.18 -23.43 -0.92
C ALA A 342 20.28 -24.69 -0.86
N ILE A 343 18.97 -24.52 -1.06
CA ILE A 343 18.01 -25.62 -1.14
C ILE A 343 18.36 -26.55 -2.30
N ALA A 344 18.69 -26.03 -3.48
CA ALA A 344 19.03 -26.84 -4.65
C ALA A 344 20.25 -27.74 -4.41
N ILE A 345 21.32 -27.19 -3.81
CA ILE A 345 22.51 -27.96 -3.43
C ILE A 345 22.14 -29.07 -2.45
N LEU A 346 21.43 -28.73 -1.36
CA LEU A 346 21.08 -29.71 -0.33
C LEU A 346 20.10 -30.79 -0.84
N ASN A 347 19.13 -30.42 -1.69
CA ASN A 347 18.21 -31.34 -2.34
C ASN A 347 18.95 -32.29 -3.29
N SER A 348 19.94 -31.80 -4.05
CA SER A 348 20.75 -32.66 -4.93
C SER A 348 21.48 -33.76 -4.14
N ILE A 349 21.98 -33.43 -2.95
CA ILE A 349 22.65 -34.38 -2.05
C ILE A 349 21.66 -35.40 -1.49
N LYS A 350 20.48 -34.93 -1.07
CA LYS A 350 19.41 -35.81 -0.58
C LYS A 350 18.95 -36.80 -1.65
N LEU A 351 18.76 -36.33 -2.88
CA LEU A 351 18.39 -37.17 -4.01
C LEU A 351 19.48 -38.21 -4.31
N ALA A 352 20.76 -37.82 -4.31
CA ALA A 352 21.88 -38.73 -4.50
C ALA A 352 21.93 -39.81 -3.41
N TYR A 353 21.67 -39.43 -2.15
CA TYR A 353 21.56 -40.38 -1.04
C TYR A 353 20.40 -41.36 -1.23
N ASP A 354 19.20 -40.86 -1.50
CA ASP A 354 18.00 -41.70 -1.65
C ASP A 354 18.16 -42.69 -2.82
N ASN A 355 18.78 -42.25 -3.93
CA ASN A 355 19.11 -43.11 -5.07
C ASN A 355 20.11 -44.21 -4.67
N ALA A 356 21.18 -43.87 -3.96
CA ALA A 356 22.18 -44.83 -3.51
C ALA A 356 21.57 -45.88 -2.54
N ILE A 357 20.70 -45.45 -1.64
CA ILE A 357 19.97 -46.36 -0.73
C ILE A 357 19.04 -47.29 -1.51
N SER A 358 18.28 -46.75 -2.47
CA SER A 358 17.39 -47.53 -3.34
C SER A 358 18.16 -48.59 -4.12
N GLU A 359 19.34 -48.25 -4.64
CA GLU A 359 20.19 -49.19 -5.37
C GLU A 359 20.72 -50.31 -4.45
N ILE A 360 21.18 -49.96 -3.25
CA ILE A 360 21.59 -50.95 -2.24
C ILE A 360 20.43 -51.88 -1.87
N ASP A 361 19.23 -51.34 -1.68
CA ASP A 361 18.04 -52.13 -1.37
C ASP A 361 17.62 -53.04 -2.53
N ALA A 362 17.72 -52.56 -3.78
CA ALA A 362 17.49 -53.37 -4.96
C ALA A 362 18.53 -54.50 -5.11
N GLN A 363 19.80 -54.23 -4.79
CA GLN A 363 20.84 -55.27 -4.74
C GLN A 363 20.53 -56.31 -3.66
N VAL A 364 20.17 -55.88 -2.45
CA VAL A 364 19.77 -56.78 -1.35
C VAL A 364 18.56 -57.62 -1.74
N ALA A 365 17.54 -57.03 -2.37
CA ALA A 365 16.35 -57.75 -2.84
C ALA A 365 16.70 -58.80 -3.90
N ARG A 366 17.55 -58.47 -4.87
CA ARG A 366 18.05 -59.43 -5.86
C ARG A 366 18.81 -60.59 -5.22
N MET A 367 19.67 -60.29 -4.24
CA MET A 367 20.39 -61.34 -3.50
C MET A 367 19.41 -62.26 -2.76
N ARG A 368 18.35 -61.74 -2.12
CA ARG A 368 17.34 -62.59 -1.46
C ARG A 368 16.68 -63.56 -2.43
N MET A 369 16.47 -63.17 -3.69
CA MET A 369 15.81 -64.01 -4.71
C MET A 369 16.70 -65.15 -5.22
N THR A 370 18.02 -65.02 -5.13
CA THR A 370 18.98 -66.00 -5.66
C THR A 370 19.64 -66.88 -4.59
N MET A 371 19.29 -66.67 -3.31
CA MET A 371 19.91 -67.37 -2.18
C MET A 371 19.29 -68.76 -1.91
N SER A 372 20.14 -69.69 -1.48
CA SER A 372 19.73 -71.06 -1.11
C SER A 372 19.17 -71.11 0.32
N TYR A 373 18.35 -72.12 0.65
CA TYR A 373 17.52 -72.19 1.88
C TYR A 373 18.29 -72.02 3.22
N ASN A 374 19.60 -72.28 3.24
CA ASN A 374 20.45 -72.19 4.43
C ASN A 374 21.28 -70.89 4.52
N GLN A 375 21.08 -69.91 3.63
CA GLN A 375 21.83 -68.66 3.62
C GLN A 375 20.98 -67.48 4.12
N SER A 376 21.59 -66.52 4.83
CA SER A 376 20.92 -65.31 5.33
C SER A 376 21.75 -64.04 5.08
N ILE A 377 21.09 -62.92 4.78
CA ILE A 377 21.76 -61.62 4.57
C ILE A 377 22.16 -61.00 5.91
N ASN A 378 23.39 -60.50 5.98
CA ASN A 378 23.89 -59.75 7.13
C ASN A 378 23.45 -58.27 7.03
N TYR A 379 22.33 -57.92 7.66
CA TYR A 379 21.82 -56.55 7.64
C TYR A 379 22.74 -55.54 8.33
N SER A 380 23.57 -55.95 9.30
CA SER A 380 24.55 -55.03 9.89
C SER A 380 25.58 -54.53 8.86
N LYS A 381 25.95 -55.36 7.89
CA LYS A 381 26.81 -54.93 6.77
C LYS A 381 26.04 -54.03 5.80
N VAL A 382 24.78 -54.36 5.50
CA VAL A 382 23.90 -53.52 4.66
C VAL A 382 23.75 -52.13 5.28
N ASP A 383 23.51 -52.04 6.59
CA ASP A 383 23.37 -50.78 7.30
C ASP A 383 24.66 -49.96 7.29
N LYS A 384 25.83 -50.62 7.37
CA LYS A 384 27.13 -49.95 7.19
C LYS A 384 27.30 -49.43 5.77
N MET A 385 26.95 -50.22 4.75
CA MET A 385 26.98 -49.79 3.34
C MET A 385 26.05 -48.60 3.09
N LYS A 386 24.85 -48.61 3.68
CA LYS A 386 23.91 -47.48 3.64
C LYS A 386 24.44 -46.25 4.39
N ALA A 387 25.12 -46.44 5.50
CA ALA A 387 25.73 -45.34 6.26
C ALA A 387 26.91 -44.69 5.51
N SER A 388 27.66 -45.47 4.73
CA SER A 388 28.79 -45.01 3.92
C SER A 388 28.49 -44.99 2.41
N CYS A 389 27.22 -44.83 2.02
CA CYS A 389 26.84 -44.89 0.60
C CYS A 389 27.29 -43.67 -0.20
N LEU A 390 27.57 -42.57 0.49
CA LEU A 390 28.18 -41.37 -0.07
C LEU A 390 29.51 -41.07 0.63
N ASP A 391 30.40 -40.41 -0.11
CA ASP A 391 31.63 -39.83 0.41
C ASP A 391 31.28 -38.55 1.17
N TRP A 392 30.97 -38.69 2.46
CA TRP A 392 30.49 -37.58 3.29
C TRP A 392 31.51 -36.47 3.47
N ASP A 393 32.81 -36.74 3.32
CA ASP A 393 33.86 -35.71 3.34
C ASP A 393 33.78 -34.82 2.11
N LYS A 394 33.59 -35.41 0.91
CA LYS A 394 33.33 -34.63 -0.32
C LYS A 394 32.00 -33.90 -0.31
N VAL A 395 30.96 -34.48 0.29
CA VAL A 395 29.66 -33.81 0.45
C VAL A 395 29.83 -32.53 1.27
N VAL A 396 30.59 -32.59 2.37
CA VAL A 396 30.89 -31.42 3.21
C VAL A 396 31.66 -30.35 2.42
N GLU A 397 32.63 -30.75 1.60
CA GLU A 397 33.37 -29.83 0.73
C GLU A 397 32.44 -29.10 -0.25
N VAL A 398 31.59 -29.83 -0.97
CA VAL A 398 30.62 -29.26 -1.94
C VAL A 398 29.66 -28.30 -1.24
N VAL A 399 29.15 -28.67 -0.07
CA VAL A 399 28.24 -27.81 0.70
C VAL A 399 28.94 -26.56 1.22
N SER A 400 30.17 -26.69 1.73
CA SER A 400 30.93 -25.56 2.27
C SER A 400 31.33 -24.57 1.19
N ASN A 401 31.66 -25.06 -0.01
CA ASN A 401 31.97 -24.22 -1.17
C ASN A 401 30.71 -23.60 -1.79
N GLY A 402 29.58 -24.32 -1.76
CA GLY A 402 28.34 -23.89 -2.39
C GLY A 402 27.43 -23.02 -1.52
N ILE A 403 27.57 -23.06 -0.18
CA ILE A 403 26.77 -22.28 0.76
C ILE A 403 27.69 -21.56 1.75
N SER A 404 28.00 -20.30 1.45
CA SER A 404 28.86 -19.45 2.27
C SER A 404 28.13 -18.89 3.49
N MET A 405 28.89 -18.30 4.43
CA MET A 405 28.33 -17.59 5.59
C MET A 405 27.41 -16.44 5.15
N ASN A 406 27.78 -15.70 4.11
CA ASN A 406 26.96 -14.61 3.57
C ASN A 406 25.61 -15.12 3.02
N ASN A 407 25.60 -16.30 2.39
CA ASN A 407 24.35 -16.92 1.96
C ASN A 407 23.46 -17.27 3.16
N VAL A 408 24.05 -17.78 4.25
CA VAL A 408 23.29 -18.10 5.47
C VAL A 408 22.68 -16.84 6.10
N GLU A 409 23.42 -15.74 6.16
CA GLU A 409 22.87 -14.48 6.66
C GLU A 409 21.72 -13.96 5.79
N ALA A 410 21.82 -14.08 4.46
CA ALA A 410 20.72 -13.76 3.55
C ALA A 410 19.50 -14.67 3.79
N ILE A 411 19.73 -15.97 3.99
CA ILE A 411 18.67 -16.95 4.33
C ILE A 411 18.01 -16.63 5.66
N GLN A 412 18.77 -16.17 6.66
CA GLN A 412 18.22 -15.76 7.96
C GLN A 412 17.27 -14.55 7.84
N ARG A 413 17.55 -13.64 6.90
CA ARG A 413 16.72 -12.46 6.62
C ARG A 413 15.60 -12.73 5.60
N CYS A 414 15.54 -13.95 5.03
CA CYS A 414 14.53 -14.33 4.05
C CYS A 414 13.12 -14.30 4.65
N SER A 415 12.19 -13.62 3.97
CA SER A 415 10.79 -13.53 4.42
C SER A 415 9.95 -14.77 4.11
N ASN A 416 10.41 -15.62 3.17
CA ASN A 416 9.66 -16.80 2.72
C ASN A 416 9.81 -17.97 3.70
N GLN A 417 8.89 -18.05 4.67
CA GLN A 417 8.95 -19.06 5.75
C GLN A 417 8.87 -20.50 5.24
N SER A 418 8.20 -20.76 4.10
CA SER A 418 8.12 -22.10 3.52
C SER A 418 9.50 -22.58 3.07
N LYS A 419 10.21 -21.73 2.31
CA LYS A 419 11.58 -22.03 1.83
C LYS A 419 12.56 -22.14 2.98
N VAL A 420 12.47 -21.24 3.97
CA VAL A 420 13.32 -21.31 5.16
C VAL A 420 13.08 -22.62 5.93
N SER A 421 11.84 -23.09 6.05
CA SER A 421 11.53 -24.40 6.66
C SER A 421 12.08 -25.57 5.84
N GLU A 422 11.99 -25.53 4.51
CA GLU A 422 12.57 -26.54 3.62
C GLU A 422 14.10 -26.60 3.79
N TYR A 423 14.77 -25.45 3.71
CA TYR A 423 16.22 -25.35 3.97
C TYR A 423 16.59 -25.96 5.32
N LYS A 424 15.88 -25.60 6.39
CA LYS A 424 16.11 -26.15 7.74
C LYS A 424 15.95 -27.67 7.78
N SER A 425 14.94 -28.21 7.12
CA SER A 425 14.71 -29.66 7.04
C SER A 425 15.84 -30.40 6.32
N LEU A 426 16.36 -29.81 5.25
CA LEU A 426 17.45 -30.40 4.47
C LEU A 426 18.79 -30.34 5.19
N VAL A 427 19.09 -29.25 5.89
CA VAL A 427 20.26 -29.16 6.76
C VAL A 427 20.15 -30.17 7.91
N ASP A 428 18.97 -30.34 8.51
CA ASP A 428 18.76 -31.34 9.55
C ASP A 428 18.97 -32.77 9.05
N PHE A 429 18.52 -33.07 7.84
CA PHE A 429 18.82 -34.33 7.15
C PHE A 429 20.33 -34.52 6.99
N LEU A 430 21.05 -33.52 6.47
CA LEU A 430 22.50 -33.57 6.26
C LEU A 430 23.24 -33.82 7.59
N LEU A 431 22.96 -33.00 8.61
CA LEU A 431 23.58 -33.13 9.93
C LEU A 431 23.32 -34.49 10.58
N GLY A 432 22.17 -35.11 10.31
CA GLY A 432 21.84 -36.45 10.79
C GLY A 432 22.71 -37.58 10.20
N LYS A 433 23.45 -37.31 9.11
CA LYS A 433 24.35 -38.27 8.44
C LYS A 433 25.83 -38.04 8.75
N LEU A 434 26.18 -36.83 9.17
CA LEU A 434 27.57 -36.42 9.38
C LEU A 434 28.12 -36.82 10.75
N GLY A 435 29.44 -37.07 10.81
CA GLY A 435 30.18 -37.26 12.05
C GLY A 435 30.53 -35.94 12.77
N PRO A 436 31.03 -35.97 14.01
CA PRO A 436 31.31 -34.76 14.80
C PRO A 436 32.27 -33.77 14.14
N ILE A 437 33.29 -34.27 13.44
CA ILE A 437 34.30 -33.46 12.75
C ILE A 437 33.66 -32.73 11.55
N GLN A 438 32.93 -33.47 10.72
CA GLN A 438 32.20 -32.97 9.55
C GLN A 438 31.13 -31.94 9.94
N ILE A 439 30.39 -32.17 11.03
CA ILE A 439 29.40 -31.20 11.55
C ILE A 439 30.06 -29.87 11.90
N ASN A 440 31.27 -29.87 12.47
CA ASN A 440 31.95 -28.63 12.82
C ASN A 440 32.36 -27.81 11.57
N GLN A 441 32.60 -28.46 10.44
CA GLN A 441 32.94 -27.80 9.16
C GLN A 441 31.73 -27.09 8.53
N VAL A 442 30.52 -27.61 8.73
CA VAL A 442 29.28 -27.04 8.17
C VAL A 442 28.38 -26.37 9.21
N LYS A 443 28.92 -26.07 10.40
CA LYS A 443 28.15 -25.54 11.54
C LYS A 443 27.47 -24.20 11.25
N HIS A 444 27.99 -23.43 10.29
CA HIS A 444 27.40 -22.15 9.91
C HIS A 444 26.01 -22.32 9.30
N LEU A 445 25.73 -23.46 8.65
CA LEU A 445 24.43 -23.71 8.02
C LEU A 445 23.28 -23.74 9.03
N CYS A 446 23.51 -24.24 10.24
CA CYS A 446 22.48 -24.40 11.26
C CYS A 446 22.40 -23.21 12.23
N TYR A 447 22.18 -22.00 11.70
CA TYR A 447 22.08 -20.76 12.49
C TYR A 447 20.98 -20.78 13.56
N TRP A 448 19.97 -21.64 13.42
CA TRP A 448 18.84 -21.76 14.37
C TRP A 448 19.08 -22.77 15.50
N LYS A 449 20.22 -23.46 15.53
CA LYS A 449 20.54 -24.47 16.55
C LYS A 449 21.89 -24.17 17.19
N ASP A 450 21.96 -24.24 18.52
CA ASP A 450 23.25 -24.28 19.21
C ASP A 450 23.87 -25.68 19.00
N VAL A 451 24.88 -25.77 18.14
CA VAL A 451 25.52 -27.02 17.70
C VAL A 451 26.06 -27.83 18.89
N ARG A 452 26.38 -27.16 20.00
CA ARG A 452 26.81 -27.79 21.26
C ARG A 452 25.72 -28.66 21.90
N ALA A 453 24.44 -28.28 21.79
CA ALA A 453 23.31 -29.05 22.34
C ALA A 453 22.95 -30.27 21.47
N ALA A 454 23.11 -30.14 20.14
CA ALA A 454 22.87 -31.24 19.20
C ALA A 454 23.94 -32.34 19.30
N GLN A 455 25.21 -31.96 19.48
CA GLN A 455 26.32 -32.88 19.72
C GLN A 455 26.15 -33.67 21.03
N ALA A 456 25.65 -33.04 22.10
CA ALA A 456 25.35 -33.71 23.37
C ALA A 456 24.26 -34.79 23.22
N SER A 457 23.23 -34.52 22.42
CA SER A 457 22.11 -35.46 22.19
C SER A 457 22.49 -36.63 21.28
N ALA A 458 23.28 -36.39 20.22
CA ALA A 458 23.79 -37.46 19.34
C ALA A 458 24.79 -38.37 20.06
N THR A 459 25.65 -37.80 20.91
CA THR A 459 26.59 -38.56 21.75
C THR A 459 25.86 -39.36 22.81
N ALA A 460 24.82 -38.80 23.46
CA ALA A 460 23.97 -39.53 24.41
C ALA A 460 23.20 -40.69 23.76
N LYS A 461 22.73 -40.53 22.51
CA LYS A 461 22.04 -41.60 21.77
C LYS A 461 22.99 -42.73 21.35
N LYS A 462 24.25 -42.40 20.99
CA LYS A 462 25.30 -43.37 20.66
C LYS A 462 25.77 -44.13 21.90
N VAL A 463 25.96 -43.43 23.04
CA VAL A 463 26.31 -44.02 24.34
C VAL A 463 25.19 -44.89 24.91
N GLY A 464 23.92 -44.48 24.78
CA GLY A 464 22.77 -45.30 25.18
C GLY A 464 22.68 -46.63 24.42
N SER A 465 22.99 -46.61 23.12
CA SER A 465 23.09 -47.81 22.26
C SER A 465 24.21 -48.76 22.71
N THR A 466 25.36 -48.24 23.15
CA THR A 466 26.49 -49.04 23.67
C THR A 466 26.22 -49.62 25.06
N ILE A 467 25.36 -48.98 25.87
CA ILE A 467 24.98 -49.48 27.20
C ILE A 467 23.93 -50.61 27.08
N SER A 468 23.03 -50.54 26.09
CA SER A 468 22.08 -51.63 25.82
C SER A 468 22.74 -52.94 25.39
N SER A 469 23.93 -52.91 24.77
CA SER A 469 24.69 -54.12 24.44
C SER A 469 25.54 -54.67 25.60
N ALA A 470 25.70 -53.91 26.70
CA ALA A 470 26.33 -54.38 27.94
C ALA A 470 25.35 -55.00 28.94
N ALA A 471 24.03 -54.86 28.71
CA ALA A 471 22.98 -55.39 29.58
C ALA A 471 22.86 -56.93 29.56
N ASP A 472 23.57 -57.62 28.65
CA ASP A 472 23.53 -59.08 28.50
C ASP A 472 24.56 -59.84 29.37
N LYS A 473 25.29 -59.14 30.26
CA LYS A 473 26.21 -59.77 31.24
C LYS A 473 25.82 -59.36 32.66
N GLY A 474 25.10 -60.24 33.36
CA GLY A 474 24.44 -59.99 34.66
C GLY A 474 25.28 -59.27 35.71
N GLY A 475 24.97 -57.98 35.94
CA GLY A 475 25.58 -57.11 36.97
C GLY A 475 24.74 -56.95 38.25
N CYS A 476 25.35 -56.66 39.40
CA CYS A 476 24.64 -56.42 40.66
C CYS A 476 24.23 -54.94 40.80
N TYR A 477 23.10 -54.53 40.20
CA TYR A 477 22.62 -53.15 40.11
C TYR A 477 22.63 -52.35 41.43
N ILE A 478 22.11 -52.91 42.52
CA ILE A 478 22.06 -52.21 43.83
C ILE A 478 23.47 -52.03 44.42
N ALA A 479 24.34 -53.02 44.24
CA ALA A 479 25.70 -52.96 44.75
C ALA A 479 26.55 -51.98 43.92
N THR A 480 26.43 -52.00 42.59
CA THR A 480 27.07 -51.03 41.71
C THR A 480 26.60 -49.60 42.00
N MET A 481 25.31 -49.40 42.32
CA MET A 481 24.81 -48.09 42.77
C MET A 481 25.42 -47.67 44.12
N ALA A 482 25.53 -48.57 45.10
CA ALA A 482 26.03 -48.24 46.44
C ALA A 482 27.55 -48.01 46.49
N TYR A 483 28.32 -48.71 45.67
CA TYR A 483 29.79 -48.62 45.60
C TYR A 483 30.30 -47.71 44.47
N GLY A 484 29.44 -47.32 43.54
CA GLY A 484 29.73 -46.36 42.47
C GLY A 484 30.45 -46.93 41.24
N ASP A 485 30.94 -48.18 41.32
CA ASP A 485 31.68 -48.83 40.24
C ASP A 485 31.29 -50.31 40.12
N TYR A 486 31.21 -50.79 38.88
CA TYR A 486 30.88 -52.17 38.53
C TYR A 486 32.00 -53.14 38.92
N ASP A 487 33.26 -52.70 38.81
CA ASP A 487 34.45 -53.50 39.11
C ASP A 487 34.98 -53.27 40.54
N HIS A 488 34.18 -52.61 41.38
CA HIS A 488 34.55 -52.40 42.78
C HIS A 488 34.77 -53.75 43.50
N PRO A 489 35.84 -53.92 44.30
CA PRO A 489 36.18 -55.21 44.93
C PRO A 489 35.04 -55.85 45.74
N GLN A 490 34.22 -55.01 46.38
CA GLN A 490 33.06 -55.47 47.16
C GLN A 490 31.89 -55.93 46.27
N VAL A 491 31.70 -55.33 45.10
CA VAL A 491 30.70 -55.76 44.10
C VAL A 491 31.11 -57.10 43.48
N LEU A 492 32.41 -57.27 43.19
CA LEU A 492 32.96 -58.53 42.68
C LEU A 492 32.74 -59.69 43.67
N GLU A 493 32.90 -59.48 44.97
CA GLU A 493 32.61 -60.51 45.98
C GLU A 493 31.12 -60.89 46.06
N LEU A 494 30.21 -59.92 45.96
CA LEU A 494 28.78 -60.21 45.90
C LEU A 494 28.39 -60.97 44.63
N ARG A 495 29.06 -60.69 43.50
CA ARG A 495 28.90 -61.44 42.26
C ARG A 495 29.41 -62.87 42.40
N LYS A 496 30.58 -63.09 43.01
CA LYS A 496 31.08 -64.43 43.32
C LYS A 496 30.11 -65.20 44.23
N PHE A 497 29.56 -64.57 45.26
CA PHE A 497 28.56 -65.21 46.13
C PHE A 497 27.28 -65.58 45.37
N ARG A 498 26.79 -64.69 44.50
CA ARG A 498 25.67 -64.98 43.60
C ARG A 498 25.95 -66.20 42.71
N ASP A 499 27.09 -66.19 42.04
CA ASP A 499 27.43 -67.19 41.02
C ASP A 499 27.82 -68.53 41.63
N ASN A 500 28.51 -68.55 42.77
CA ASN A 500 29.03 -69.78 43.36
C ASN A 500 28.13 -70.41 44.43
N PHE A 501 27.21 -69.64 45.03
CA PHE A 501 26.35 -70.11 46.12
C PHE A 501 24.86 -69.98 45.77
N LEU A 502 24.37 -68.77 45.45
CA LEU A 502 22.94 -68.57 45.18
C LEU A 502 22.45 -69.26 43.89
N SER A 503 23.24 -69.23 42.82
CA SER A 503 22.87 -69.83 41.53
C SER A 503 22.71 -71.37 41.60
N LYS A 504 23.33 -72.01 42.59
CA LYS A 504 23.36 -73.47 42.75
C LYS A 504 22.11 -74.02 43.45
N THR A 505 21.37 -73.19 44.18
CA THR A 505 20.14 -73.60 44.89
C THR A 505 18.88 -73.11 44.19
N ILE A 506 17.78 -73.85 44.28
CA ILE A 506 16.49 -73.47 43.66
C ILE A 506 15.97 -72.15 44.23
N LEU A 507 16.06 -71.99 45.56
CA LEU A 507 15.69 -70.75 46.25
C LEU A 507 16.57 -69.57 45.83
N GLY A 508 17.89 -69.78 45.71
CA GLY A 508 18.81 -68.74 45.27
C GLY A 508 18.59 -68.32 43.81
N ARG A 509 18.25 -69.23 42.89
CA ARG A 509 17.85 -68.87 41.51
C ARG A 509 16.57 -68.03 41.45
N ARG A 510 15.57 -68.35 42.29
CA ARG A 510 14.35 -67.52 42.40
C ARG A 510 14.67 -66.13 42.96
N PHE A 511 15.55 -66.04 43.95
CA PHE A 511 16.03 -64.78 44.51
C PHE A 511 16.76 -63.92 43.46
N ILE A 512 17.65 -64.53 42.66
CA ILE A 512 18.36 -63.84 41.57
C ILE A 512 17.36 -63.26 40.56
N ASN A 513 16.39 -64.05 40.10
CA ASN A 513 15.38 -63.56 39.16
C ASN A 513 14.54 -62.41 39.74
N PHE A 514 14.15 -62.50 41.01
CA PHE A 514 13.46 -61.40 41.70
C PHE A 514 14.33 -60.14 41.77
N TYR A 515 15.60 -60.31 42.15
CA TYR A 515 16.57 -59.21 42.20
C TYR A 515 16.67 -58.50 40.85
N TYR A 516 16.92 -59.22 39.76
CA TYR A 516 17.06 -58.64 38.42
C TYR A 516 15.77 -58.00 37.89
N LYS A 517 14.60 -58.50 38.30
CA LYS A 517 13.30 -57.95 37.90
C LYS A 517 13.01 -56.60 38.54
N TYR A 518 13.37 -56.40 39.81
CA TYR A 518 12.99 -55.21 40.57
C TYR A 518 14.15 -54.24 40.86
N SER A 519 15.40 -54.69 40.81
CA SER A 519 16.56 -53.87 41.14
C SER A 519 16.75 -52.64 40.25
N PRO A 520 16.51 -52.68 38.91
CA PRO A 520 16.74 -51.50 38.07
C PRO A 520 15.82 -50.32 38.45
N THR A 521 14.53 -50.59 38.65
CA THR A 521 13.54 -49.57 39.05
C THR A 521 13.80 -49.04 40.46
N LEU A 522 14.32 -49.87 41.36
CA LEU A 522 14.72 -49.46 42.71
C LEU A 522 15.93 -48.51 42.67
N VAL A 523 16.94 -48.83 41.84
CA VAL A 523 18.15 -48.02 41.66
C VAL A 523 17.82 -46.64 41.08
N GLU A 524 16.92 -46.55 40.10
CA GLU A 524 16.48 -45.25 39.57
C GLU A 524 15.85 -44.34 40.62
N ARG A 525 15.11 -44.90 41.59
CA ARG A 525 14.48 -44.14 42.66
C ARG A 525 15.45 -43.76 43.79
N LEU A 526 16.54 -44.50 43.95
CA LEU A 526 17.48 -44.35 45.07
C LEU A 526 18.80 -43.66 44.70
N LYS A 527 19.20 -43.62 43.43
CA LYS A 527 20.50 -43.08 42.97
C LYS A 527 20.79 -41.65 43.46
N ASN A 528 19.77 -40.82 43.65
CA ASN A 528 19.92 -39.42 44.08
C ASN A 528 19.81 -39.22 45.61
N LYS A 529 19.67 -40.29 46.41
CA LYS A 529 19.50 -40.22 47.88
C LYS A 529 20.75 -40.70 48.62
N GLN A 530 21.72 -39.80 48.83
CA GLN A 530 23.03 -40.13 49.41
C GLN A 530 22.96 -40.79 50.81
N ALA A 531 22.06 -40.32 51.69
CA ALA A 531 21.92 -40.90 53.03
C ALA A 531 21.46 -42.38 53.02
N ILE A 532 20.57 -42.74 52.09
CA ILE A 532 20.06 -44.11 51.95
C ILE A 532 21.14 -45.01 51.35
N ASN A 533 21.90 -44.51 50.37
CA ASN A 533 23.01 -45.26 49.77
C ASN A 533 24.10 -45.58 50.80
N LEU A 534 24.38 -44.68 51.75
CA LEU A 534 25.30 -44.94 52.86
C LEU A 534 24.80 -46.04 53.82
N ILE A 535 23.49 -46.09 54.08
CA ILE A 535 22.88 -47.15 54.91
C ILE A 535 22.96 -48.50 54.18
N ILE A 536 22.60 -48.53 52.89
CA ILE A 536 22.69 -49.72 52.06
C ILE A 536 24.14 -50.22 51.99
N ARG A 537 25.11 -49.32 51.80
CA ARG A 537 26.54 -49.65 51.76
C ARG A 537 26.99 -50.28 53.08
N LYS A 538 26.63 -49.72 54.23
CA LYS A 538 26.95 -50.31 55.55
C LYS A 538 26.35 -51.71 55.73
N GLY A 539 25.11 -51.92 55.28
CA GLY A 539 24.47 -53.23 55.32
C GLY A 539 25.17 -54.26 54.43
N LEU A 540 25.54 -53.86 53.21
CA LEU A 540 26.30 -54.71 52.29
C LEU A 540 27.70 -55.02 52.81
N ASP A 541 28.39 -54.05 53.41
CA ASP A 541 29.71 -54.26 54.01
C ASP A 541 29.67 -55.31 55.14
N GLN A 542 28.64 -55.25 55.99
CA GLN A 542 28.46 -56.22 57.07
C GLN A 542 28.11 -57.62 56.53
N PHE A 543 27.30 -57.69 55.48
CA PHE A 543 27.02 -58.95 54.80
C PHE A 543 28.29 -59.54 54.15
N ILE A 544 29.09 -58.71 53.49
CA ILE A 544 30.36 -59.12 52.87
C ILE A 544 31.34 -59.68 53.91
N LYS A 545 31.42 -59.09 55.11
CA LYS A 545 32.24 -59.62 56.21
C LYS A 545 31.79 -61.01 56.67
N THR A 546 30.51 -61.34 56.53
CA THR A 546 29.93 -62.62 56.94
C THR A 546 30.18 -63.72 55.90
N ILE A 547 30.15 -63.38 54.60
CA ILE A 547 30.41 -64.35 53.50
C ILE A 547 31.90 -64.56 53.21
N ARG A 548 32.79 -63.71 53.74
CA ARG A 548 34.26 -63.86 53.64
C ARG A 548 34.87 -64.70 54.77
N LYS A 549 34.11 -64.97 55.84
CA LYS A 549 34.44 -65.97 56.86
C LYS A 549 33.95 -67.32 56.40
#